data_AF-A0A395JWD3-F1
#
_entry.id   AF-A0A395JWD3-F1
#
_cell.length_a   1.000
_cell.length_b   1.000
_cell.length_c   1.000
_cell.angle_alpha   90.00
_cell.angle_beta   90.00
_cell.angle_gamma   90.00
#
_symmetry.space_group_name_H-M   'P 1'
#
loop_
_entity.id
_entity.type
_entity.pdbx_description
1 polymer ?
#
loop_
_entity_poly.entity_id
_entity_poly.type
_entity_poly.pdbx_seq_one_letter_code
_entity_poly.pdbx_strand_id
1 'polypeptide(L)'
;MENNFSHKSTKELKGTLKMMKIISTSLSIVIFALLSTTIYGLIVKENNATFLALFVVGISCGAILPLQFTTMKKIKIELKSRDQ
;
A
#
# COMPACT_ATOMS: atom_id res chain seq x y z
N MET A 1 5.63 11.05 -13.51
CA MET A 1 4.18 11.00 -13.21
C MET A 1 3.78 12.33 -12.59
N GLU A 2 3.19 13.19 -13.41
CA GLU A 2 2.75 14.53 -13.04
C GLU A 2 1.59 14.40 -12.03
N ASN A 3 1.86 14.74 -10.78
CA ASN A 3 0.85 14.60 -9.74
C ASN A 3 -0.08 15.81 -9.84
N ASN A 4 -1.22 15.63 -10.51
CA ASN A 4 -2.28 16.62 -10.71
C ASN A 4 -3.03 16.96 -9.40
N PHE A 5 -2.32 17.14 -8.30
CA PHE A 5 -2.89 17.61 -7.03
C PHE A 5 -3.29 19.10 -7.11
N SER A 6 -2.71 19.84 -8.06
CA SER A 6 -2.96 21.27 -8.24
C SER A 6 -4.44 21.58 -8.50
N HIS A 7 -5.11 20.74 -9.29
CA HIS A 7 -6.50 20.91 -9.72
C HIS A 7 -7.55 20.40 -8.72
N LYS A 8 -7.13 19.77 -7.61
CA LYS A 8 -8.03 19.16 -6.62
C LYS A 8 -8.29 20.12 -5.46
N SER A 9 -9.54 20.19 -4.98
CA SER A 9 -9.89 20.99 -3.79
C SER A 9 -9.25 20.41 -2.53
N THR A 10 -8.90 21.27 -1.56
CA THR A 10 -8.33 20.88 -0.26
C THR A 10 -9.18 19.82 0.47
N LYS A 11 -10.51 19.87 0.33
CA LYS A 11 -11.44 18.87 0.88
C LYS A 11 -11.28 17.50 0.20
N GLU A 12 -11.21 17.48 -1.12
CA GLU A 12 -11.02 16.25 -1.89
C GLU A 12 -9.63 15.64 -1.66
N LEU A 13 -8.63 16.48 -1.47
CA LEU A 13 -7.26 16.08 -1.23
C LEU A 13 -7.10 15.47 0.19
N LYS A 14 -7.77 16.04 1.21
CA LYS A 14 -7.91 15.42 2.55
C LYS A 14 -8.70 14.10 2.51
N GLY A 15 -9.77 14.03 1.71
CA GLY A 15 -10.55 12.81 1.49
C GLY A 15 -9.72 11.69 0.85
N THR A 16 -8.97 12.03 -0.21
CA THR A 16 -8.05 11.11 -0.89
C THR A 16 -6.99 10.59 0.07
N LEU A 17 -6.43 11.43 0.93
CA LEU A 17 -5.43 11.05 1.92
C LEU A 17 -6.00 10.08 2.97
N LYS A 18 -7.22 10.33 3.48
CA LYS A 18 -7.92 9.38 4.37
C LYS A 18 -8.17 8.04 3.70
N MET A 19 -8.69 8.05 2.47
CA MET A 19 -8.98 6.83 1.71
C MET A 19 -7.71 6.02 1.47
N MET A 20 -6.64 6.68 1.04
CA MET A 20 -5.34 6.05 0.79
C MET A 20 -4.79 5.44 2.09
N LYS A 21 -5.01 6.08 3.25
CA LYS A 21 -4.60 5.55 4.56
C LYS A 21 -5.35 4.26 4.90
N ILE A 22 -6.67 4.24 4.69
CA ILE A 22 -7.52 3.06 4.91
C ILE A 22 -7.08 1.92 4.00
N ILE A 23 -6.89 2.19 2.71
CA ILE A 23 -6.45 1.19 1.72
C ILE A 23 -5.08 0.63 2.11
N SER A 24 -4.13 1.49 2.48
CA SER A 24 -2.79 1.06 2.90
C SER A 24 -2.83 0.17 4.14
N THR A 25 -3.64 0.54 5.15
CA THR A 25 -3.83 -0.29 6.35
C THR A 25 -4.48 -1.63 6.03
N SER A 26 -5.56 -1.64 5.23
CA SER A 26 -6.24 -2.86 4.80
C SER A 26 -5.31 -3.78 4.01
N LEU A 27 -4.56 -3.22 3.07
CA LEU A 27 -3.62 -3.97 2.25
C LEU A 27 -2.51 -4.60 3.11
N SER A 28 -2.02 -3.86 4.11
CA SER A 28 -1.01 -4.37 5.05
C SER A 28 -1.51 -5.58 5.85
N ILE A 29 -2.79 -5.58 6.27
CA ILE A 29 -3.40 -6.71 6.98
C ILE A 29 -3.50 -7.94 6.06
N VAL A 30 -3.96 -7.73 4.82
CA VAL A 30 -4.09 -8.80 3.82
C VAL A 30 -2.73 -9.41 3.48
N ILE A 31 -1.70 -8.58 3.29
CA ILE A 31 -0.33 -9.05 3.05
C ILE A 31 0.18 -9.87 4.24
N PHE A 32 -0.07 -9.43 5.47
CA PHE A 32 0.32 -10.18 6.67
C PHE A 32 -0.33 -11.57 6.69
N ALA A 33 -1.65 -11.64 6.48
CA ALA A 33 -2.38 -12.91 6.45
C ALA A 33 -1.88 -13.83 5.32
N LEU A 34 -1.65 -13.28 4.12
CA LEU A 34 -1.08 -14.00 2.98
C LEU A 34 0.31 -14.55 3.31
N LEU A 35 1.22 -13.73 3.83
CA LEU A 35 2.57 -14.18 4.17
C LEU A 35 2.56 -15.25 5.26
N SER A 36 1.76 -15.09 6.32
CA SER A 36 1.64 -16.10 7.37
C SER A 36 1.15 -17.44 6.85
N THR A 37 0.08 -17.46 6.06
CA THR A 37 -0.46 -18.68 5.44
C THR A 37 0.52 -19.29 4.43
N THR A 38 1.23 -18.45 3.69
CA THR A 38 2.19 -18.87 2.68
C THR A 38 3.43 -19.51 3.30
N ILE A 39 3.99 -18.91 4.36
CA ILE A 39 5.12 -19.47 5.11
C ILE A 39 4.71 -20.82 5.73
N TYR A 40 3.52 -20.89 6.33
CA TYR A 40 3.00 -22.15 6.87
C TYR A 40 2.87 -23.23 5.79
N GLY A 41 2.30 -22.90 4.63
CA GLY A 41 2.19 -23.80 3.50
C GLY A 41 3.54 -24.23 2.92
N LEU A 42 4.52 -23.33 2.89
CA LEU A 42 5.88 -23.63 2.40
C LEU A 42 6.62 -24.62 3.32
N ILE A 43 6.39 -24.55 4.63
CA ILE A 43 7.01 -25.43 5.63
C ILE A 43 6.31 -26.80 5.67
N VAL A 44 4.98 -26.83 5.54
CA VAL A 44 4.17 -28.03 5.76
C VAL A 44 3.93 -28.85 4.48
N LYS A 45 3.87 -28.22 3.30
CA LYS A 45 3.63 -28.93 2.03
C LYS A 45 4.90 -29.20 1.25
N GLU A 46 5.04 -30.46 0.82
CA GLU A 46 6.15 -30.96 0.00
C GLU A 46 6.17 -30.37 -1.42
N ASN A 47 5.00 -30.04 -1.98
CA ASN A 47 4.89 -29.31 -3.24
C ASN A 47 4.66 -27.81 -2.98
N ASN A 48 5.78 -27.11 -2.85
CA ASN A 48 5.91 -25.74 -2.35
C ASN A 48 6.01 -24.69 -3.46
N ALA A 49 5.97 -25.07 -4.74
CA ALA A 49 6.03 -24.16 -5.89
C ALA A 49 4.93 -23.07 -5.87
N THR A 50 3.69 -23.46 -5.54
CA THR A 50 2.56 -22.51 -5.45
C THR A 50 2.73 -21.51 -4.31
N PHE A 51 3.24 -21.96 -3.16
CA PHE A 51 3.49 -21.09 -2.01
C PHE A 51 4.66 -20.15 -2.28
N LEU A 52 5.70 -20.61 -2.98
CA LEU A 52 6.82 -19.76 -3.38
C LEU A 52 6.37 -18.65 -4.34
N ALA A 53 5.48 -18.96 -5.29
CA ALA A 53 4.87 -17.95 -6.15
C ALA A 53 4.03 -16.93 -5.36
N LEU A 54 3.19 -17.39 -4.42
CA LEU A 54 2.40 -16.53 -3.54
C LEU A 54 3.28 -15.64 -2.65
N PHE A 55 4.43 -16.13 -2.22
CA PHE A 55 5.39 -15.39 -1.40
C PHE A 55 6.00 -14.22 -2.18
N VAL A 56 6.42 -14.47 -3.43
CA VAL A 56 6.95 -13.43 -4.33
C VAL A 56 5.90 -12.34 -4.59
N VAL A 57 4.64 -12.72 -4.80
CA VAL A 57 3.52 -11.78 -4.95
C VAL A 57 3.27 -10.98 -3.66
N GLY A 58 3.39 -11.63 -2.49
CA GLY A 58 3.29 -10.95 -1.19
C GLY A 58 4.37 -9.88 -1.01
N ILE A 59 5.63 -10.19 -1.37
CA ILE A 59 6.74 -9.24 -1.32
C ILE A 59 6.55 -8.10 -2.32
N SER A 60 6.12 -8.39 -3.55
CA SER A 60 5.89 -7.34 -4.55
C SER A 60 4.78 -6.39 -4.13
N CYS A 61 3.69 -6.91 -3.54
CA CYS A 61 2.67 -6.07 -2.92
C CYS A 61 3.20 -5.25 -1.74
N GLY A 62 4.12 -5.81 -0.95
CA GLY A 62 4.82 -5.09 0.11
C GLY A 62 5.61 -3.89 -0.40
N ALA A 63 6.29 -4.03 -1.55
CA ALA A 63 7.04 -2.95 -2.20
C ALA A 63 6.15 -1.80 -2.73
N ILE A 64 4.85 -2.04 -2.91
CA ILE A 64 3.87 -1.00 -3.29
C ILE A 64 3.55 -0.09 -2.09
N LEU A 65 3.66 -0.55 -0.83
CA LEU A 65 3.40 0.30 0.34
C LEU A 65 4.32 1.53 0.42
N PRO A 66 5.65 1.45 0.27
CA PRO A 66 6.54 2.60 0.24
C PRO A 66 6.15 3.66 -0.82
N LEU A 67 5.69 3.20 -1.99
CA LEU A 67 5.17 4.07 -3.06
C LEU A 67 3.90 4.79 -2.60
N GLN A 68 2.96 4.07 -1.99
CA GLN A 68 1.73 4.63 -1.42
C GLN A 68 2.03 5.67 -0.32
N PHE A 69 3.02 5.40 0.55
CA PHE A 69 3.47 6.33 1.59
C PHE A 69 4.12 7.60 1.02
N THR A 70 4.92 7.47 -0.04
CA THR A 70 5.55 8.61 -0.71
C THR A 70 4.51 9.53 -1.32
N THR A 71 3.49 8.95 -1.96
CA THR A 71 2.37 9.71 -2.51
C THR A 71 1.56 10.43 -1.42
N MET A 72 1.29 9.76 -0.29
CA MET A 72 0.66 10.43 0.86
C MET A 72 1.49 11.59 1.42
N LYS A 73 2.83 11.45 1.48
CA LYS A 73 3.72 12.53 1.93
C LYS A 73 3.62 13.74 1.01
N LYS A 74 3.64 13.53 -0.32
CA LYS A 74 3.47 14.60 -1.31
C LYS A 74 2.12 15.31 -1.14
N ILE A 75 1.04 14.55 -0.97
CA ILE A 75 -0.31 15.10 -0.71
C ILE A 75 -0.34 15.93 0.59
N LYS A 76 0.32 15.46 1.66
CA LYS A 76 0.42 16.21 2.92
C LYS A 76 1.21 17.51 2.77
N ILE A 77 2.31 17.49 2.02
CA ILE A 77 3.12 18.69 1.77
C ILE A 77 2.29 19.73 0.99
N GLU A 78 1.59 19.30 -0.06
CA GLU A 78 0.69 20.15 -0.85
C GLU A 78 -0.49 20.70 -0.03
N LEU A 79 -1.07 19.91 0.88
CA LEU A 79 -2.09 20.41 1.80
C LEU A 79 -1.53 21.46 2.76
N LYS A 80 -0.30 21.26 3.25
CA LYS A 80 0.34 22.17 4.20
C LYS A 80 0.74 23.50 3.56
N SER A 81 1.14 23.49 2.28
CA SER A 81 1.42 24.73 1.53
C SER A 81 0.16 25.54 1.20
N ARG A 82 -1.02 24.92 1.23
CA ARG A 82 -2.32 25.57 0.99
C ARG A 82 -3.05 26.04 2.26
N ASP A 83 -2.70 25.48 3.41
CA ASP A 83 -3.17 25.89 4.74
C ASP A 83 -2.29 27.04 5.33
N GLN A 84 -1.24 27.48 4.62
CA GLN A 84 -0.41 28.67 4.93
C GLN A 84 -0.75 29.82 3.99
#